data_AF-A0A842UJZ2-F1
#
_entry.id   AF-A0A842UJZ2-F1
#
_cell.length_a   1.000
_cell.length_b   1.000
_cell.length_c   1.000
_cell.angle_alpha   90.00
_cell.angle_beta   90.00
_cell.angle_gamma   90.00
#
_symmetry.space_group_name_H-M   'P 1'
#
loop_
_entity.id
_entity.type
_entity.pdbx_description
1 polymer ?
#
loop_
_entity_poly.entity_id
_entity_poly.type
_entity_poly.pdbx_seq_one_letter_code
_entity_poly.pdbx_strand_id
1 'polypeptide(L)'
;MGLFDFLKPRPKESQIMGLAETISWINSIEESVKEEKREKLGAAYKDVPEKLDNLLQQVDALDDTPAGDVDARLKKVVSTNKPAYLEAMRRHIRNLKDACEKDDVFSFKKIFDKTLDDIGEVNFGDGRYLGFVYEKQIRGIHKNCKKLVAIKKEADELAPLTPGEREILDLKSGLDVLTAAVESEKNAEKNLAEMKAELQRSKERITSLEAGLSRVRQDLK
;
A
#
# COMPACT_ATOMS: atom_id res chain seq x y z
N MET A 1 12.93 -4.32 -27.40
CA MET A 1 12.92 -3.00 -26.75
C MET A 1 12.90 -3.27 -25.27
N GLY A 2 13.92 -2.83 -24.54
CA GLY A 2 14.05 -3.05 -23.09
C GLY A 2 13.37 -1.94 -22.30
N LEU A 3 12.99 -2.22 -21.05
CA LEU A 3 12.39 -1.26 -20.09
C LEU A 3 13.17 0.08 -20.01
N PHE A 4 14.48 0.01 -20.21
CA PHE A 4 15.39 1.17 -20.17
C PHE A 4 15.25 2.11 -21.38
N ASP A 5 14.69 1.64 -22.50
CA ASP A 5 14.49 2.47 -23.70
C ASP A 5 13.36 3.51 -23.50
N PHE A 6 12.50 3.33 -22.48
CA PHE A 6 11.39 4.23 -22.14
C PHE A 6 11.68 5.21 -21.01
N LEU A 7 12.75 4.99 -20.23
CA LEU A 7 13.09 5.87 -19.11
C LEU A 7 13.66 7.19 -19.66
N LYS A 8 13.17 8.32 -19.14
CA LYS A 8 13.78 9.62 -19.44
C LYS A 8 15.27 9.57 -19.06
N PRO A 9 16.18 10.08 -19.93
CA PRO A 9 17.59 10.07 -19.61
C PRO A 9 17.86 10.86 -18.33
N ARG A 10 18.81 10.38 -17.54
CA ARG A 10 19.26 11.08 -16.34
C ARG A 10 19.80 12.47 -16.73
N PRO A 11 19.42 13.54 -16.01
CA PRO A 11 20.02 14.85 -16.17
C PRO A 11 21.54 14.73 -16.02
N LYS A 12 22.28 15.41 -16.89
CA LYS A 12 23.75 15.43 -16.81
C LYS A 12 24.19 16.18 -15.56
N GLU A 13 25.37 15.89 -15.03
CA GLU A 13 25.94 16.63 -13.88
C GLU A 13 26.05 18.15 -14.15
N SER A 14 26.16 18.55 -15.41
CA SER A 14 26.17 19.95 -15.82
C SER A 14 24.78 20.62 -15.82
N GLN A 15 23.69 19.85 -15.69
CA GLN A 15 22.32 20.32 -15.54
C GLN A 15 21.97 20.31 -14.06
N ILE A 16 22.45 21.32 -13.33
CA ILE A 16 22.03 21.53 -11.94
C ILE A 16 20.53 21.84 -11.96
N MET A 17 19.73 20.92 -11.44
CA MET A 17 18.28 21.06 -11.32
C MET A 17 17.91 21.51 -9.91
N GLY A 18 16.86 22.34 -9.81
CA GLY A 18 16.26 22.67 -8.53
C GLY A 18 15.59 21.44 -7.89
N LEU A 19 15.43 21.43 -6.56
CA LEU A 19 14.81 20.31 -5.82
C LEU A 19 13.43 19.94 -6.39
N ALA A 20 12.59 20.92 -6.70
CA ALA A 20 11.26 20.72 -7.27
C ALA A 20 11.30 20.07 -8.67
N GLU A 21 12.30 20.41 -9.48
CA GLU A 21 12.48 19.84 -10.82
C GLU A 21 12.98 18.39 -10.73
N THR A 22 13.85 18.10 -9.77
CA THR A 22 14.32 16.74 -9.47
C THR A 22 13.19 15.84 -9.00
N ILE A 23 12.31 16.34 -8.11
CA ILE A 23 11.09 15.65 -7.69
C ILE A 23 10.22 15.32 -8.91
N SER A 24 9.96 16.32 -9.76
CA SER A 24 9.12 16.18 -10.94
C SER A 24 9.68 15.15 -11.93
N TRP A 25 11.00 15.17 -12.15
CA TRP A 25 11.68 14.20 -13.01
C TRP A 25 11.55 12.78 -12.48
N ILE A 26 11.84 12.54 -11.19
CA ILE A 26 11.71 11.21 -10.56
C ILE A 26 10.27 10.69 -10.67
N ASN A 27 9.29 11.53 -10.33
CA ASN A 27 7.87 11.16 -10.42
C ASN A 27 7.46 10.81 -11.86
N SER A 28 8.00 11.52 -12.85
CA SER A 28 7.69 11.21 -14.26
C SER A 28 8.25 9.88 -14.74
N ILE A 29 9.40 9.45 -14.20
CA ILE A 29 9.97 8.12 -14.50
C ILE A 29 9.15 7.04 -13.82
N GLU A 30 8.77 7.25 -12.56
CA GLU A 30 7.91 6.34 -11.81
C GLU A 30 6.57 6.08 -12.52
N GLU A 31 5.96 7.15 -13.06
CA GLU A 31 4.69 7.02 -13.80
C GLU A 31 4.85 6.18 -15.07
N SER A 32 5.93 6.39 -15.83
CA SER A 32 6.23 5.58 -17.02
C SER A 32 6.43 4.09 -16.70
N VAL A 33 7.09 3.78 -15.58
CA VAL A 33 7.26 2.38 -15.12
C VAL A 33 5.94 1.78 -14.65
N LYS A 34 5.09 2.57 -13.99
CA LYS A 34 3.75 2.14 -13.55
C LYS A 34 2.82 1.82 -14.71
N GLU A 35 2.84 2.63 -15.77
CA GLU A 35 1.97 2.44 -16.95
C GLU A 35 2.25 1.10 -17.65
N GLU A 36 3.53 0.80 -17.94
CA GLU A 36 3.91 -0.46 -18.59
C GLU A 36 3.58 -1.69 -17.72
N LYS A 37 3.76 -1.58 -16.40
CA LYS A 37 3.39 -2.64 -15.46
C LYS A 37 1.89 -2.80 -15.34
N ARG A 38 1.12 -1.71 -15.39
CA ARG A 38 -0.34 -1.72 -15.32
C ARG A 38 -0.93 -2.54 -16.47
N GLU A 39 -0.42 -2.39 -17.69
CA GLU A 39 -0.88 -3.19 -18.83
C GLU A 39 -0.60 -4.68 -18.66
N LYS A 40 0.63 -5.05 -18.26
CA LYS A 40 1.04 -6.46 -18.06
C LYS A 40 0.27 -7.12 -16.93
N LEU A 41 0.14 -6.43 -15.79
CA LEU A 41 -0.62 -6.90 -14.64
C LEU A 41 -2.12 -6.98 -14.94
N GLY A 42 -2.67 -5.99 -15.66
CA GLY A 42 -4.05 -6.00 -16.12
C GLY A 42 -4.37 -7.20 -17.00
N ALA A 43 -3.44 -7.58 -17.90
CA ALA A 43 -3.58 -8.79 -18.71
C ALA A 43 -3.54 -10.07 -17.87
N ALA A 44 -2.62 -10.17 -16.91
CA ALA A 44 -2.50 -11.34 -16.02
C ALA A 44 -3.74 -11.52 -15.13
N TYR A 45 -4.35 -10.42 -14.67
CA TYR A 45 -5.52 -10.46 -13.78
C TYR A 45 -6.87 -10.53 -14.51
N LYS A 46 -6.89 -10.52 -15.84
CA LYS A 46 -8.11 -10.51 -16.65
C LYS A 46 -9.08 -11.64 -16.31
N ASP A 47 -8.56 -12.82 -16.00
CA ASP A 47 -9.37 -14.01 -15.72
C ASP A 47 -9.79 -14.13 -14.25
N VAL A 48 -9.27 -13.27 -13.36
CA VAL A 48 -9.55 -13.35 -11.92
C VAL A 48 -11.04 -13.26 -11.61
N PRO A 49 -11.83 -12.31 -12.16
CA PRO A 49 -13.26 -12.22 -11.88
C PRO A 49 -14.01 -13.53 -12.14
N GLU A 50 -13.74 -14.19 -13.28
CA GLU A 50 -14.36 -15.47 -13.63
C GLU A 50 -13.95 -16.59 -12.65
N LYS A 51 -12.67 -16.61 -12.22
CA LYS A 51 -12.22 -17.60 -11.22
C LYS A 51 -12.85 -17.35 -9.84
N LEU A 52 -13.11 -16.11 -9.48
CA LEU A 52 -13.80 -15.76 -8.23
C LEU A 52 -15.27 -16.15 -8.27
N ASP A 53 -15.96 -15.94 -9.39
CA ASP A 53 -17.35 -16.37 -9.56
C ASP A 53 -17.48 -17.89 -9.46
N ASN A 54 -16.58 -18.63 -10.12
CA ASN A 54 -16.50 -20.09 -10.02
C ASN A 54 -16.23 -20.55 -8.58
N LEU A 55 -15.37 -19.85 -7.85
CA LEU A 55 -15.05 -20.16 -6.46
C LEU A 55 -16.26 -19.90 -5.54
N LEU A 56 -16.95 -18.77 -5.73
CA LEU A 56 -18.16 -18.42 -4.97
C LEU A 56 -19.27 -19.46 -5.17
N GLN A 57 -19.52 -19.87 -6.42
CA GLN A 57 -20.50 -20.93 -6.72
C GLN A 57 -20.17 -22.25 -6.02
N GLN A 58 -18.89 -22.62 -5.91
CA GLN A 58 -18.48 -23.83 -5.21
C GLN A 58 -18.62 -23.72 -3.69
N VAL A 59 -18.35 -22.54 -3.13
CA VAL A 59 -18.56 -22.24 -1.72
C VAL A 59 -20.06 -22.28 -1.40
N ASP A 60 -20.91 -21.69 -2.25
CA ASP A 60 -22.36 -21.72 -2.06
C ASP A 60 -22.94 -23.13 -2.23
N ALA A 61 -22.48 -23.91 -3.23
CA ALA A 61 -22.89 -25.30 -3.39
C ALA A 61 -22.48 -26.19 -2.20
N LEU A 62 -21.38 -25.85 -1.50
CA LEU A 62 -20.99 -26.56 -0.29
C LEU A 62 -21.99 -26.33 0.84
N ASP A 63 -22.67 -25.18 0.89
CA ASP A 63 -23.70 -24.86 1.88
C ASP A 63 -24.85 -25.88 1.84
N ASP A 64 -25.36 -26.14 0.63
CA ASP A 64 -26.47 -27.08 0.39
C ASP A 64 -26.03 -28.56 0.40
N THR A 65 -24.73 -28.83 0.40
CA THR A 65 -24.22 -30.20 0.39
C THR A 65 -24.45 -30.87 1.76
N PRO A 66 -25.17 -32.00 1.82
CA PRO A 66 -25.33 -32.77 3.06
C PRO A 66 -24.01 -33.45 3.44
N ALA A 67 -23.76 -33.58 4.75
CA ALA A 67 -22.57 -34.25 5.27
C ALA A 67 -22.51 -35.71 4.77
N GLY A 68 -21.32 -36.13 4.31
CA GLY A 68 -21.08 -37.53 3.92
C GLY A 68 -21.23 -38.51 5.08
N ASP A 69 -21.11 -39.80 4.77
CA ASP A 69 -21.25 -40.83 5.80
C ASP A 69 -19.95 -40.99 6.62
N VAL A 70 -19.89 -40.25 7.72
CA VAL A 70 -18.77 -40.18 8.67
C VAL A 70 -19.27 -40.25 10.11
N ASP A 71 -18.34 -40.43 11.05
CA ASP A 71 -18.60 -40.48 12.49
C ASP A 71 -19.45 -39.30 12.98
N ALA A 72 -20.42 -39.58 13.86
CA ALA A 72 -21.38 -38.60 14.36
C ALA A 72 -20.72 -37.44 15.13
N ARG A 73 -19.61 -37.68 15.81
CA ARG A 73 -18.84 -36.64 16.51
C ARG A 73 -18.20 -35.69 15.51
N LEU A 74 -17.70 -36.21 14.38
CA LEU A 74 -17.13 -35.40 13.31
C LEU A 74 -18.21 -34.59 12.59
N LYS A 75 -19.38 -35.19 12.31
CA LYS A 75 -20.55 -34.48 11.74
C LYS A 75 -20.94 -33.27 12.59
N LYS A 76 -20.96 -33.41 13.92
CA LYS A 76 -21.30 -32.31 14.85
C LYS A 76 -20.28 -31.18 14.86
N VAL A 77 -18.98 -31.51 14.85
CA VAL A 77 -17.92 -30.48 14.78
C VAL A 77 -18.02 -29.71 13.46
N VAL A 78 -18.18 -30.43 12.35
CA VAL A 78 -18.26 -29.84 11.02
C VAL A 78 -19.53 -29.01 10.82
N SER A 79 -20.68 -29.45 11.33
CA SER A 79 -21.92 -28.64 11.25
C SER A 79 -21.82 -27.32 12.02
N THR A 80 -21.00 -27.29 13.08
CA THR A 80 -20.76 -26.08 13.88
C THR A 80 -19.81 -25.11 13.17
N ASN A 81 -18.75 -25.61 12.52
CA ASN A 81 -17.72 -24.78 11.91
C ASN A 81 -18.01 -24.40 10.44
N LYS A 82 -18.80 -25.21 9.73
CA LYS A 82 -19.12 -25.01 8.30
C LYS A 82 -19.67 -23.60 8.02
N PRO A 83 -20.65 -23.06 8.77
CA PRO A 83 -21.18 -21.71 8.50
C PRO A 83 -20.11 -20.63 8.58
N ALA A 84 -19.27 -20.65 9.62
CA ALA A 84 -18.19 -19.67 9.81
C ALA A 84 -17.15 -19.74 8.70
N TYR A 85 -16.75 -20.95 8.30
CA TYR A 85 -15.86 -21.16 7.17
C TYR A 85 -16.43 -20.60 5.86
N LEU A 86 -17.69 -20.90 5.54
CA LEU A 86 -18.36 -20.43 4.33
C LEU A 86 -18.50 -18.91 4.32
N GLU A 87 -18.87 -18.31 5.46
CA GLU A 87 -18.99 -16.86 5.59
C GLU A 87 -17.64 -16.16 5.42
N ALA A 88 -16.57 -16.67 6.04
CA ALA A 88 -15.22 -16.15 5.84
C ALA A 88 -14.81 -16.22 4.37
N MET A 89 -14.97 -17.38 3.72
CA MET A 89 -14.68 -17.55 2.28
C MET A 89 -15.47 -16.58 1.41
N ARG A 90 -16.79 -16.45 1.62
CA ARG A 90 -17.64 -15.50 0.89
C ARG A 90 -17.14 -14.07 1.05
N ARG A 91 -16.78 -13.66 2.28
CA ARG A 91 -16.27 -12.32 2.56
C ARG A 91 -14.96 -12.05 1.81
N HIS A 92 -14.01 -12.99 1.83
CA HIS A 92 -12.74 -12.84 1.11
C HIS A 92 -12.94 -12.75 -0.40
N ILE A 93 -13.80 -13.59 -0.97
CA ILE A 93 -14.12 -13.57 -2.41
C ILE A 93 -14.78 -12.25 -2.82
N ARG A 94 -15.77 -11.77 -2.05
CA ARG A 94 -16.45 -10.50 -2.32
C ARG A 94 -15.50 -9.30 -2.24
N ASN A 95 -14.69 -9.22 -1.18
CA ASN A 95 -13.70 -8.16 -1.02
C ASN A 95 -12.76 -8.07 -2.23
N LEU A 96 -12.37 -9.22 -2.78
CA LEU A 96 -11.50 -9.27 -3.94
C LEU A 96 -12.22 -8.91 -5.24
N LYS A 97 -13.49 -9.30 -5.38
CA LYS A 97 -14.34 -8.91 -6.51
C LYS A 97 -14.59 -7.40 -6.54
N ASP A 98 -14.91 -6.79 -5.40
CA ASP A 98 -15.06 -5.34 -5.27
C ASP A 98 -13.74 -4.61 -5.59
N ALA A 99 -12.59 -5.26 -5.38
CA ALA A 99 -11.30 -4.72 -5.76
C ALA A 99 -11.03 -4.84 -7.27
N CYS A 100 -11.56 -5.87 -7.96
CA CYS A 100 -11.49 -5.99 -9.42
C CYS A 100 -12.23 -4.86 -10.14
N GLU A 101 -13.29 -4.32 -9.54
CA GLU A 101 -14.09 -3.22 -10.10
C GLU A 101 -13.41 -1.85 -9.98
N LYS A 102 -12.31 -1.76 -9.22
CA LYS A 102 -11.52 -0.54 -9.10
C LYS A 102 -10.44 -0.53 -10.18
N ASP A 103 -10.36 0.56 -10.94
CA ASP A 103 -9.36 0.79 -12.00
C ASP A 103 -7.92 1.01 -11.47
N ASP A 104 -7.56 0.42 -10.33
CA ASP A 104 -6.21 0.46 -9.75
C ASP A 104 -5.64 -0.95 -9.55
N VAL A 105 -4.85 -1.36 -10.53
CA VAL A 105 -4.19 -2.67 -10.59
C VAL A 105 -3.19 -2.89 -9.44
N PHE A 106 -2.56 -1.84 -8.91
CA PHE A 106 -1.58 -1.99 -7.82
C PHE A 106 -2.28 -2.19 -6.46
N SER A 107 -3.33 -1.40 -6.20
CA SER A 107 -4.19 -1.65 -5.04
C SER A 107 -4.87 -3.01 -5.12
N PHE A 108 -5.32 -3.39 -6.31
CA PHE A 108 -5.87 -4.73 -6.56
C PHE A 108 -4.86 -5.83 -6.23
N LYS A 109 -3.62 -5.76 -6.73
CA LYS A 109 -2.56 -6.73 -6.42
C LYS A 109 -2.36 -6.90 -4.91
N LYS A 110 -2.30 -5.81 -4.15
CA LYS A 110 -2.13 -5.86 -2.69
C LYS A 110 -3.30 -6.58 -2.00
N ILE A 111 -4.53 -6.30 -2.43
CA ILE A 111 -5.73 -6.95 -1.90
C ILE A 111 -5.77 -8.43 -2.30
N PHE A 112 -5.37 -8.74 -3.53
CA PHE A 112 -5.27 -10.09 -4.07
C PHE A 112 -4.27 -10.94 -3.27
N ASP A 113 -3.08 -10.41 -3.02
CA ASP A 113 -2.04 -11.08 -2.23
C ASP A 113 -2.53 -11.39 -0.82
N LYS A 114 -3.10 -10.38 -0.14
CA LYS A 114 -3.67 -10.55 1.20
C LYS A 114 -4.81 -11.58 1.22
N THR A 115 -5.71 -11.52 0.23
CA THR A 115 -6.85 -12.42 0.16
C THR A 115 -6.43 -13.87 -0.02
N LEU A 116 -5.38 -14.13 -0.79
CA LEU A 116 -4.83 -15.48 -0.95
C LEU A 116 -4.21 -16.01 0.33
N ASP A 117 -3.51 -15.16 1.08
CA ASP A 117 -2.95 -15.53 2.38
C ASP A 117 -4.08 -15.83 3.39
N ASP A 118 -5.09 -14.96 3.47
CA ASP A 118 -6.26 -15.13 4.35
C ASP A 118 -7.05 -16.42 4.02
N ILE A 119 -7.27 -16.74 2.74
CA ILE A 119 -7.92 -18.00 2.30
C ILE A 119 -7.07 -19.21 2.74
N GLY A 120 -5.74 -19.08 2.74
CA GLY A 120 -4.84 -20.09 3.30
C GLY A 120 -5.13 -20.34 4.78
N GLU A 121 -5.21 -19.29 5.59
CA GLU A 121 -5.49 -19.38 7.03
C GLU A 121 -6.85 -19.99 7.33
N VAL A 122 -7.89 -19.60 6.59
CA VAL A 122 -9.26 -20.12 6.74
C VAL A 122 -9.33 -21.64 6.51
N ASN A 123 -8.49 -22.20 5.62
CA ASN A 123 -8.40 -23.65 5.42
C ASN A 123 -7.74 -24.39 6.60
N PHE A 124 -6.85 -23.75 7.36
CA PHE A 124 -6.17 -24.38 8.51
C PHE A 124 -6.90 -24.20 9.84
N GLY A 125 -7.64 -23.10 10.01
CA GLY A 125 -8.45 -22.81 11.20
C GLY A 125 -9.82 -23.49 11.14
N ASP A 126 -10.84 -22.71 10.79
CA ASP A 126 -12.25 -23.12 10.82
C ASP A 126 -12.58 -24.26 9.82
N GLY A 127 -11.77 -24.36 8.76
CA GLY A 127 -11.94 -25.32 7.65
C GLY A 127 -11.43 -26.74 7.90
N ARG A 128 -10.61 -26.96 8.94
CA ARG A 128 -9.73 -28.14 9.03
C ARG A 128 -10.43 -29.49 8.90
N TYR A 129 -11.64 -29.59 9.44
CA TYR A 129 -12.41 -30.83 9.46
C TYR A 129 -13.36 -30.99 8.27
N LEU A 130 -13.65 -29.91 7.52
CA LEU A 130 -14.51 -29.96 6.34
C LEU A 130 -13.91 -30.85 5.25
N GLY A 131 -12.57 -30.89 5.13
CA GLY A 131 -11.87 -31.72 4.16
C GLY A 131 -12.14 -33.23 4.31
N PHE A 132 -12.49 -33.70 5.52
CA PHE A 132 -12.82 -35.11 5.76
C PHE A 132 -14.26 -35.46 5.42
N VAL A 133 -15.18 -34.49 5.53
CA VAL A 133 -16.63 -34.71 5.36
C VAL A 133 -17.11 -34.33 3.96
N TYR A 134 -16.44 -33.37 3.34
CA TYR A 134 -16.76 -32.80 2.03
C TYR A 134 -15.56 -32.84 1.09
N GLU A 135 -14.83 -33.96 1.11
CA GLU A 135 -13.53 -34.11 0.46
C GLU A 135 -13.57 -33.72 -1.03
N LYS A 136 -14.64 -34.08 -1.74
CA LYS A 136 -14.79 -33.77 -3.18
C LYS A 136 -14.99 -32.27 -3.42
N GLN A 137 -15.84 -31.63 -2.62
CA GLN A 137 -16.18 -30.21 -2.72
C GLN A 137 -14.98 -29.33 -2.32
N ILE A 138 -14.34 -29.64 -1.20
CA ILE A 138 -13.13 -28.96 -0.73
C ILE A 138 -11.98 -29.14 -1.73
N ARG A 139 -11.82 -30.31 -2.36
CA ARG A 139 -10.86 -30.49 -3.47
C ARG A 139 -11.18 -29.59 -4.67
N GLY A 140 -12.46 -29.37 -4.99
CA GLY A 140 -12.89 -28.42 -6.02
C GLY A 140 -12.48 -26.98 -5.70
N ILE A 141 -12.78 -26.53 -4.48
CA ILE A 141 -12.41 -25.21 -3.96
C ILE A 141 -10.87 -25.03 -4.00
N HIS A 142 -10.11 -26.00 -3.47
CA HIS A 142 -8.65 -25.96 -3.50
C HIS A 142 -8.08 -25.90 -4.92
N LYS A 143 -8.68 -26.61 -5.89
CA LYS A 143 -8.24 -26.57 -7.28
C LYS A 143 -8.40 -25.16 -7.87
N ASN A 144 -9.47 -24.45 -7.55
CA ASN A 144 -9.66 -23.07 -8.00
C ASN A 144 -8.76 -22.07 -7.25
N CYS A 145 -8.55 -22.23 -5.94
CA CYS A 145 -7.57 -21.42 -5.20
C CYS A 145 -6.15 -21.58 -5.78
N LYS A 146 -5.74 -22.81 -6.16
CA LYS A 146 -4.46 -23.05 -6.83
C LYS A 146 -4.31 -22.31 -8.15
N LYS A 147 -5.40 -22.12 -8.92
CA LYS A 147 -5.36 -21.30 -10.15
C LYS A 147 -5.10 -19.83 -9.83
N LEU A 148 -5.74 -19.30 -8.78
CA LEU A 148 -5.49 -17.92 -8.35
C LEU A 148 -4.04 -17.74 -7.88
N VAL A 149 -3.46 -18.72 -7.18
CA VAL A 149 -2.04 -18.72 -6.83
C VAL A 149 -1.13 -18.76 -8.06
N ALA A 150 -1.50 -19.51 -9.11
CA ALA A 150 -0.75 -19.50 -10.36
C ALA A 150 -0.77 -18.12 -11.05
N ILE A 151 -1.94 -17.46 -11.06
CA ILE A 151 -2.07 -16.09 -11.55
C ILE A 151 -1.23 -15.11 -10.72
N LYS A 152 -1.19 -15.25 -9.38
CA LYS A 152 -0.29 -14.47 -8.50
C LYS A 152 1.15 -14.59 -8.96
N LYS A 153 1.61 -15.83 -9.15
CA LYS A 153 2.98 -16.13 -9.54
C LYS A 153 3.32 -15.53 -10.90
N GLU A 154 2.42 -15.67 -11.88
CA GLU A 154 2.58 -15.07 -13.21
C GLU A 154 2.65 -13.53 -13.13
N ALA A 155 1.78 -12.90 -12.33
CA ALA A 155 1.80 -11.46 -12.11
C ALA A 155 3.09 -10.98 -11.42
N ASP A 156 3.60 -11.73 -10.44
CA ASP A 156 4.86 -11.43 -9.76
C ASP A 156 6.08 -11.59 -10.70
N GLU A 157 6.04 -12.55 -11.62
CA GLU A 157 7.07 -12.76 -12.66
C GLU A 157 7.04 -11.68 -13.76
N LEU A 158 5.87 -11.11 -14.06
CA LEU A 158 5.70 -10.05 -15.06
C LEU A 158 6.05 -8.65 -14.53
N ALA A 159 5.99 -8.44 -13.22
CA ALA A 159 6.26 -7.14 -12.59
C ALA A 159 7.30 -7.21 -11.45
N PRO A 160 8.47 -7.86 -11.62
CA PRO A 160 9.51 -7.87 -10.59
C PRO A 160 9.98 -6.44 -10.31
N LEU A 161 10.44 -6.19 -9.09
CA LEU A 161 11.17 -4.95 -8.78
C LEU A 161 12.45 -4.95 -9.62
N THR A 162 12.47 -4.09 -10.62
CA THR A 162 13.63 -3.90 -11.50
C THR A 162 14.72 -3.14 -10.73
N PRO A 163 16.00 -3.30 -11.09
CA PRO A 163 17.08 -2.50 -10.50
C PRO A 163 16.82 -0.99 -10.56
N GLY A 164 16.20 -0.50 -11.65
CA GLY A 164 15.83 0.90 -11.81
C GLY A 164 14.75 1.36 -10.83
N GLU A 165 13.75 0.52 -10.51
CA GLU A 165 12.75 0.85 -9.48
C GLU A 165 13.35 0.91 -8.08
N ARG A 166 14.36 0.08 -7.81
CA ARG A 166 15.11 0.12 -6.55
C ARG A 166 15.91 1.42 -6.44
N GLU A 167 16.56 1.82 -7.54
CA GLU A 167 17.26 3.10 -7.63
C GLU A 167 16.30 4.30 -7.48
N ILE A 168 15.09 4.24 -8.04
CA ILE A 168 14.03 5.25 -7.82
C ILE A 168 13.61 5.32 -6.34
N LEU A 169 13.44 4.17 -5.68
CA LEU A 169 13.12 4.09 -4.25
C LEU A 169 14.22 4.72 -3.39
N ASP A 170 15.47 4.39 -3.69
CA ASP A 170 16.64 4.93 -2.99
C ASP A 170 16.75 6.45 -3.21
N LEU A 171 16.56 6.92 -4.45
CA LEU A 171 16.54 8.33 -4.80
C LEU A 171 15.42 9.10 -4.10
N LYS A 172 14.21 8.53 -4.01
CA LYS A 172 13.10 9.13 -3.25
C LYS A 172 13.42 9.24 -1.78
N SER A 173 13.95 8.18 -1.17
CA SER A 173 14.31 8.20 0.26
C SER A 173 15.34 9.29 0.58
N GLY A 174 16.36 9.43 -0.28
CA GLY A 174 17.36 10.50 -0.14
C GLY A 174 16.75 11.89 -0.36
N LEU A 175 15.79 11.99 -1.26
CA LEU A 175 15.14 13.25 -1.56
C LEU A 175 14.13 13.68 -0.48
N ASP A 176 13.46 12.75 0.18
CA ASP A 176 12.61 13.02 1.36
C ASP A 176 13.45 13.59 2.50
N VAL A 177 14.65 13.03 2.75
CA VAL A 177 15.61 13.56 3.73
C VAL A 177 16.06 14.97 3.36
N LEU A 178 16.38 15.23 2.09
CA LEU A 178 16.76 16.56 1.61
C LEU A 178 15.61 17.56 1.73
N THR A 179 14.38 17.15 1.43
CA THR A 179 13.19 17.99 1.55
C THR A 179 12.95 18.37 3.02
N ALA A 180 13.03 17.42 3.94
CA ALA A 180 12.92 17.66 5.37
C ALA A 180 14.02 18.60 5.89
N ALA A 181 15.25 18.47 5.39
CA ALA A 181 16.36 19.37 5.74
C ALA A 181 16.10 20.81 5.26
N VAL A 182 15.65 21.00 4.01
CA VAL A 182 15.31 22.31 3.45
C VAL A 182 14.15 22.97 4.21
N GLU A 183 13.13 22.19 4.59
CA GLU A 183 12.03 22.69 5.42
C GLU A 183 12.51 23.11 6.82
N SER A 184 13.40 22.31 7.43
CA SER A 184 14.01 22.65 8.72
C SER A 184 14.83 23.93 8.65
N GLU A 185 15.60 24.14 7.59
CA GLU A 185 16.40 25.35 7.38
C GLU A 185 15.51 26.59 7.23
N LYS A 186 14.47 26.52 6.39
CA LYS A 186 13.48 27.60 6.24
C LYS A 186 12.79 27.94 7.56
N ASN A 187 12.45 26.93 8.37
CA ASN A 187 11.88 27.15 9.69
C ASN A 187 12.88 27.83 10.65
N ALA A 188 14.16 27.46 10.61
CA ALA A 188 15.21 28.10 11.40
C ALA A 188 15.43 29.57 10.99
N GLU A 189 15.43 29.87 9.69
CA GLU A 189 15.52 31.24 9.18
C GLU A 189 14.36 32.10 9.64
N LYS A 190 13.14 31.57 9.57
CA LYS A 190 11.94 32.25 10.08
C LYS A 190 12.04 32.54 11.58
N ASN A 191 12.42 31.55 12.37
CA ASN A 191 12.61 31.72 13.82
C ASN A 191 13.68 32.78 14.14
N LEU A 192 14.78 32.80 13.38
CA LEU A 192 15.84 33.79 13.53
C LEU A 192 15.37 35.21 13.19
N ALA A 193 14.53 35.36 12.15
CA ALA A 193 13.91 36.63 11.81
C ALA A 193 12.96 37.12 12.93
N GLU A 194 12.17 36.22 13.52
CA GLU A 194 11.29 36.52 14.66
C GLU A 194 12.09 36.93 15.91
N MET A 195 13.15 36.20 16.26
CA MET A 195 14.03 36.57 17.38
C MET A 195 14.73 37.91 17.17
N LYS A 196 15.15 38.24 15.93
CA LYS A 196 15.70 39.57 15.61
C LYS A 196 14.68 40.68 15.82
N ALA A 197 13.42 40.45 15.40
CA ALA A 197 12.34 41.40 15.60
C ALA A 197 12.04 41.60 17.09
N GLU A 198 12.03 40.52 17.89
CA GLU A 198 11.81 40.58 19.32
C GLU A 198 12.96 41.27 20.07
N LEU A 199 14.21 40.97 19.69
CA LEU A 199 15.39 41.67 20.20
C LEU A 199 15.32 43.17 19.91
N GLN A 200 14.89 43.57 18.72
CA GLN A 200 14.73 44.97 18.35
C GLN A 200 13.68 45.67 19.22
N ARG A 201 12.51 45.05 19.44
CA ARG A 201 11.47 45.56 20.35
C ARG A 201 11.98 45.68 21.79
N SER A 202 12.79 44.72 22.24
CA SER A 202 13.38 44.74 23.58
C SER A 202 14.37 45.89 23.74
N LYS A 203 15.23 46.13 22.74
CA LYS A 203 16.14 47.29 22.71
C LYS A 203 15.37 48.60 22.80
N GLU A 204 14.32 48.77 22.00
CA GLU A 204 13.48 49.98 22.03
C GLU A 204 12.84 50.22 23.40
N ARG A 205 12.36 49.14 24.05
CA ARG A 205 11.82 49.22 25.43
C ARG A 205 12.89 49.64 26.43
N ILE A 206 14.09 49.08 26.36
CA ILE A 206 15.20 49.45 27.26
C ILE A 206 15.56 50.91 27.08
N THR A 207 15.74 51.38 25.84
CA THR A 207 16.05 52.78 25.56
C THR A 207 14.95 53.73 26.09
N SER A 208 13.68 53.35 25.93
CA SER A 208 12.55 54.11 26.49
C SER A 208 12.57 54.16 28.01
N LEU A 209 12.84 53.02 28.66
CA LEU A 209 12.97 52.93 30.12
C LEU A 209 14.15 53.76 30.63
N GLU A 210 15.31 53.69 29.98
CA GLU A 210 16.50 54.49 30.33
C GLU A 210 16.25 56.00 30.20
N ALA A 211 15.53 56.41 29.15
CA ALA A 211 15.10 57.79 28.98
C ALA A 211 14.14 58.24 30.09
N GLY A 212 13.17 57.39 30.45
CA GLY A 212 12.25 57.64 31.58
C GLY A 212 12.98 57.76 32.92
N LEU A 213 13.93 56.86 33.18
CA LEU A 213 14.72 56.83 34.41
C LEU A 213 15.63 58.06 34.53
N SER A 214 16.16 58.54 33.41
CA SER A 214 16.95 59.78 33.35
C SER A 214 16.11 61.01 33.68
N ARG A 215 14.85 61.07 33.23
CA ARG A 215 13.92 62.16 33.58
C ARG A 215 13.60 62.16 35.07
N VAL A 216 13.24 61.00 35.63
CA VAL A 216 12.97 60.87 37.08
C VAL A 216 14.18 61.29 37.92
N ARG A 217 15.40 60.96 37.47
CA ARG A 217 16.64 61.40 38.15
C ARG A 217 16.89 62.90 38.06
N GLN A 218 16.41 63.58 37.03
CA GLN A 218 16.46 65.04 36.94
C GLN A 218 15.43 65.69 37.86
N ASP A 219 14.22 65.14 37.95
CA ASP A 219 13.14 65.68 38.80
C ASP A 219 13.42 65.51 40.30
N LEU A 220 14.34 64.63 40.68
CA LEU A 220 14.77 64.37 42.06
C LEU A 220 15.96 65.24 42.54
N LYS A 221 16.54 66.08 41.67
CA LYS A 221 17.63 67.02 42.01
C LYS A 221 17.11 68.44 42.12
#